data_AF-A0ABD0PLU6-F1
#
_entry.id   AF-A0ABD0PLU6-F1
#
_cell.length_a   1.000
_cell.length_b   1.000
_cell.length_c   1.000
_cell.angle_alpha   90.00
_cell.angle_beta   90.00
_cell.angle_gamma   90.00
#
_symmetry.space_group_name_H-M   'P 1'
#
loop_
_entity.id
_entity.type
_entity.pdbx_description
1 polymer ?
#
loop_
_entity_poly.entity_id
_entity_poly.type
_entity_poly.pdbx_seq_one_letter_code
_entity_poly.pdbx_strand_id
1 'polypeptide(L)' 'ICDKEWHYYVISVDFPVVTLYVDGVTYDPYLVTDDWPIHSSQIDVQLTVGACWQ' A
#
# COMPACT_ATOMS: atom_id res chain seq x y z
N ILE A 1 3.14 -2.65 -9.09
CA ILE A 1 2.95 -2.77 -10.55
C ILE A 1 3.93 -3.84 -11.02
N CYS A 2 3.55 -4.74 -11.93
CA CYS A 2 4.41 -5.84 -12.39
C CYS A 2 4.87 -5.59 -13.83
N ASP A 3 5.55 -4.46 -14.04
CA ASP A 3 6.10 -4.02 -15.34
C ASP A 3 7.64 -4.13 -15.42
N LYS A 4 8.26 -4.69 -14.37
CA LYS A 4 9.72 -4.88 -14.23
C LYS A 4 10.49 -3.58 -13.95
N GLU A 5 9.80 -2.52 -13.55
CA GLU A 5 10.43 -1.29 -13.09
C GLU A 5 10.40 -1.17 -11.56
N TRP A 6 11.31 -0.37 -11.01
CA TRP A 6 11.31 -0.03 -9.60
C TRP A 6 10.32 1.11 -9.36
N HIS A 7 9.42 0.91 -8.41
CA HIS A 7 8.45 1.93 -7.99
C HIS A 7 8.62 2.21 -6.51
N TYR A 8 8.48 3.48 -6.12
CA TYR A 8 8.41 3.85 -4.71
C TYR A 8 6.96 4.12 -4.30
N TYR A 9 6.64 3.70 -3.08
CA TYR A 9 5.30 3.81 -2.53
C TYR A 9 5.32 4.73 -1.31
N VAL A 10 4.41 5.70 -1.28
CA VAL A 10 4.22 6.59 -0.13
C VAL A 10 2.78 6.47 0.35
N ILE A 11 2.60 6.25 1.64
CA ILE A 11 1.29 6.21 2.29
C ILE A 11 1.18 7.47 3.15
N SER A 12 0.19 8.30 2.85
CA SER A 12 -0.15 9.49 3.64
C SER A 12 -1.43 9.22 4.42
N VAL A 13 -1.39 9.48 5.73
CA VAL A 13 -2.52 9.26 6.64
C VAL A 13 -2.93 10.61 7.21
N ASP A 14 -4.11 11.08 6.82
CA ASP A 14 -4.79 12.26 7.37
C ASP A 14 -6.16 11.81 7.88
N PHE A 15 -6.19 11.30 9.11
CA PHE A 15 -7.32 10.53 9.63
C PHE A 15 -8.66 11.27 9.45
N PRO A 16 -9.70 10.63 8.86
CA PRO A 16 -9.81 9.19 8.54
C PRO A 16 -9.37 8.82 7.12
N VAL A 17 -8.79 9.74 6.36
CA VAL A 17 -8.41 9.57 4.96
C VAL A 17 -7.01 8.95 4.85
N VAL A 18 -6.89 7.95 3.98
CA VAL A 18 -5.61 7.31 3.63
C VAL A 18 -5.41 7.47 2.12
N THR A 19 -4.25 8.00 1.72
CA THR A 19 -3.90 8.19 0.31
C THR A 19 -2.64 7.39 -0.02
N LEU A 20 -2.72 6.55 -1.05
CA LEU A 20 -1.57 5.86 -1.62
C LEU A 20 -1.02 6.65 -2.80
N TYR A 21 0.29 6.86 -2.81
CA TYR A 21 1.03 7.40 -3.95
C TYR A 21 1.96 6.32 -4.51
N VAL A 22 1.91 6.12 -5.83
CA VAL A 22 2.88 5.31 -6.57
C VAL A 22 3.60 6.25 -7.53
N ASP A 23 4.91 6.39 -7.35
CA ASP A 23 5.75 7.35 -8.07
C ASP A 23 5.22 8.80 -8.07
N GLY A 24 4.61 9.20 -6.95
CA GLY A 24 4.06 10.54 -6.75
C GLY A 24 2.66 10.75 -7.33
N VAL A 25 2.08 9.75 -8.00
CA VAL A 25 0.69 9.80 -8.51
C VAL A 25 -0.26 9.16 -7.51
N THR A 26 -1.39 9.82 -7.23
CA THR A 26 -2.44 9.28 -6.37
C THR A 26 -3.10 8.07 -7.01
N TYR A 27 -3.19 6.98 -6.25
CA TYR A 27 -3.94 5.79 -6.63
C TYR A 27 -5.26 5.74 -5.88
N ASP A 28 -6.36 5.60 -6.61
CA ASP A 28 -7.68 5.40 -6.00
C ASP A 28 -7.70 4.07 -5.25
N PRO A 29 -8.14 4.07 -3.97
CA PRO A 29 -8.27 2.84 -3.22
C PRO A 29 -9.33 1.96 -3.88
N TYR A 30 -8.95 0.73 -4.23
CA TYR A 30 -9.94 -0.30 -4.53
C TYR A 30 -10.73 -0.59 -3.25
N LEU A 31 -12.04 -0.79 -3.36
CA LEU A 31 -12.88 -1.21 -2.24
C LEU A 31 -12.41 -2.58 -1.74
N VAL A 32 -11.57 -2.57 -0.70
CA VAL A 32 -11.21 -3.78 0.02
C VAL A 32 -12.45 -4.18 0.82
N THR A 33 -13.17 -5.18 0.34
CA THR A 33 -14.36 -5.75 1.01
C THR A 33 -14.00 -6.61 2.22
N ASP A 34 -12.70 -6.77 2.51
CA ASP A 34 -12.17 -7.60 3.57
C ASP A 34 -11.56 -6.70 4.66
N ASP A 35 -12.15 -6.75 5.86
CA ASP A 35 -11.81 -5.92 7.01
C ASP A 35 -10.63 -6.49 7.84
N TRP A 36 -9.99 -7.54 7.34
CA TRP A 36 -8.78 -8.12 7.93
C TRP A 36 -7.71 -7.10 8.34
N PRO A 37 -7.41 -6.02 7.57
CA PRO A 37 -6.42 -5.01 7.95
C PRO A 37 -6.84 -4.11 9.14
N ILE A 38 -8.13 -4.07 9.50
CA ILE A 38 -8.69 -3.17 10.52
C ILE A 38 -8.74 -3.82 11.91
N HIS A 39 -8.55 -5.15 11.98
CA HIS A 39 -8.43 -5.84 13.25
C HIS A 39 -7.19 -5.33 14.01
N SER A 40 -7.32 -5.19 15.33
CA SER A 40 -6.22 -4.80 16.21
C SER A 40 -5.03 -5.73 15.99
N SER A 41 -4.06 -5.27 15.21
CA SER A 41 -2.88 -6.02 14.79
C SER A 41 -1.65 -5.26 15.26
N GLN A 42 -0.71 -5.97 15.87
CA GLN A 42 0.64 -5.44 16.04
C GLN A 42 1.28 -5.49 14.65
N ILE A 43 1.25 -4.36 13.94
CA ILE A 43 1.89 -4.25 12.63
C ILE A 43 3.38 -3.98 12.90
N ASP A 44 4.19 -5.04 12.85
CA ASP A 44 5.64 -4.88 12.75
C ASP A 44 5.95 -4.23 11.39
N VAL A 45 6.38 -2.97 11.42
CA VAL A 45 6.76 -2.24 10.21
C VAL A 45 8.12 -2.75 9.75
N GLN A 46 8.12 -3.56 8.69
CA GLN A 46 9.32 -4.07 8.06
C GLN A 46 9.49 -3.46 6.66
N LEU A 47 10.69 -2.95 6.35
CA LEU A 47 11.06 -2.63 4.97
C LEU A 47 11.29 -3.94 4.22
N THR A 48 10.41 -4.24 3.27
CA THR A 48 10.47 -5.48 2.46
C THR A 48 10.67 -5.13 0.99
N VAL A 49 11.59 -5.85 0.34
CA VAL A 49 11.73 -5.85 -1.12
C VAL A 49 11.01 -7.08 -1.66
N GLY A 50 9.87 -6.88 -2.33
CA GLY A 50 9.10 -7.94 -2.98
C GLY A 50 9.33 -7.96 -4.48
N ALA A 51 9.34 -9.15 -5.09
CA ALA A 51 9.29 -9.33 -6.54
C ALA A 51 7.94 -9.97 -6.94
N CYS A 52 7.44 -9.62 -8.12
CA CYS A 52 6.24 -10.23 -8.66
C CYS A 52 6.56 -11.65 -9.16
N TRP A 53 5.82 -12.66 -8.70
CA TRP A 53 5.92 -14.02 -9.24
C TRP A 53 5.17 -14.09 -10.58
N GLN A 54 5.70 -14.86 -11.54
CA GLN A 54 5.10 -15.08 -12.86
C GLN A 54 4.72 -16.54 -13.06
#